data_AF-A0A150X2K4-F1
#
_entry.id   AF-A0A150X2K4-F1
#
_cell.length_a   1.000
_cell.length_b   1.000
_cell.length_c   1.000
_cell.angle_alpha   90.00
_cell.angle_beta   90.00
_cell.angle_gamma   90.00
#
_symmetry.space_group_name_H-M   'P 1'
#
loop_
_entity.id
_entity.type
_entity.pdbx_description
1 polymer ?
#
loop_
_entity_poly.entity_id
_entity_poly.type
_entity_poly.pdbx_seq_one_letter_code
_entity_poly.pdbx_strand_id
1 'polypeptide(L)'
;MAGLNTFPLNLFFIPYYGLAIISFFGHISAVHSKKMKSKLLGIAPIHQSYGILMMGIILTGVLLFGLTNGFNGVEIPKEYEIMIGK
;
A
#
# COMPACT_ATOMS: atom_id res chain seq x y z
N MET A 1 4.16 11.86 -7.51
CA MET A 1 5.45 11.14 -7.64
C MET A 1 5.68 10.84 -9.11
N ALA A 2 6.76 11.38 -9.69
CA ALA A 2 7.03 11.24 -11.12
C ALA A 2 7.15 9.77 -11.56
N GLY A 3 7.83 8.93 -10.76
CA GLY A 3 8.02 7.51 -11.07
C GLY A 3 6.75 6.65 -11.05
N LEU A 4 5.76 6.94 -10.19
CA LEU A 4 4.48 6.19 -10.16
C LEU A 4 3.61 6.46 -11.39
N ASN A 5 3.78 7.62 -12.03
CA ASN A 5 2.96 8.09 -13.15
C ASN A 5 3.72 8.04 -14.49
N THR A 6 4.94 7.49 -14.51
CA THR A 6 5.77 7.41 -15.71
C THR A 6 6.06 5.96 -16.04
N PHE A 7 5.70 5.53 -17.26
CA PHE A 7 6.17 4.26 -17.79
C PHE A 7 7.62 4.38 -18.28
N PRO A 8 8.53 3.41 -18.01
CA PRO A 8 8.30 2.12 -17.35
C PRO A 8 8.55 2.13 -15.83
N LEU A 9 8.88 3.29 -15.23
CA LEU A 9 9.23 3.40 -13.80
C LEU A 9 8.11 2.89 -12.87
N ASN A 10 6.86 3.10 -13.26
CA ASN A 10 5.69 2.64 -12.52
C ASN A 10 5.69 1.11 -12.28
N LEU A 11 6.29 0.31 -13.17
CA LEU A 11 6.44 -1.14 -13.01
C LEU A 11 7.31 -1.52 -11.82
N PHE A 12 8.21 -0.64 -11.36
CA PHE A 12 9.01 -0.85 -10.16
C PHE A 12 8.36 -0.23 -8.94
N PHE A 13 7.86 1.00 -9.06
CA PHE A 13 7.33 1.74 -7.92
C PHE A 13 6.01 1.19 -7.39
N ILE A 14 5.08 0.78 -8.27
CA ILE A 14 3.79 0.20 -7.86
C ILE A 14 3.99 -1.06 -7.00
N PRO A 15 4.71 -2.10 -7.46
CA PRO A 15 4.91 -3.29 -6.64
C PRO A 15 5.76 -3.01 -5.41
N TYR A 16 6.79 -2.16 -5.50
CA TYR A 16 7.63 -1.82 -4.35
C TYR A 16 6.81 -1.22 -3.20
N TYR A 17 6.06 -0.14 -3.46
CA TYR A 17 5.28 0.50 -2.42
C TYR A 17 4.08 -0.36 -1.99
N GLY A 18 3.41 -1.01 -2.95
CA GLY A 18 2.25 -1.84 -2.65
C GLY A 18 2.59 -3.03 -1.76
N LEU A 19 3.67 -3.75 -2.08
CA LEU A 19 4.14 -4.88 -1.29
C LEU A 19 4.76 -4.43 0.04
N ALA A 20 5.42 -3.27 0.10
CA ALA A 20 5.95 -2.74 1.35
C ALA A 20 4.83 -2.49 2.39
N ILE A 21 3.73 -1.86 1.98
CA ILE A 21 2.57 -1.63 2.85
C ILE A 21 1.94 -2.97 3.26
N ILE A 22 1.69 -3.86 2.31
CA ILE A 22 1.10 -5.17 2.61
C ILE A 22 2.00 -5.98 3.54
N SER A 23 3.33 -5.94 3.37
CA SER A 23 4.30 -6.60 4.24
C SER A 23 4.24 -6.05 5.67
N PHE A 24 4.16 -4.73 5.84
CA PHE A 24 4.01 -4.10 7.15
C PHE A 24 2.73 -4.56 7.87
N PHE A 25 1.58 -4.48 7.20
CA PHE A 25 0.31 -4.93 7.77
C PHE A 25 0.26 -6.45 7.96
N GLY A 26 0.87 -7.23 7.07
CA GLY A 26 1.02 -8.67 7.21
C GLY A 26 1.86 -9.04 8.44
N HIS A 27 2.95 -8.31 8.69
CA HIS A 27 3.76 -8.49 9.90
C HIS A 27 2.94 -8.20 11.16
N ILE A 28 2.21 -7.07 11.19
CA ILE A 28 1.35 -6.73 12.33
C ILE A 28 0.25 -7.78 12.52
N SER A 29 -0.40 -8.21 11.44
CA SER A 29 -1.42 -9.25 11.46
C SER A 29 -0.88 -10.55 12.07
N ALA A 30 0.30 -10.99 11.65
CA ALA A 30 0.95 -12.19 12.17
C ALA A 30 1.36 -12.06 13.65
N VAL A 31 1.86 -10.89 14.08
CA VAL A 31 2.17 -10.63 15.49
C VAL A 31 0.88 -10.60 16.32
N HIS A 32 -0.17 -9.97 15.81
CA HIS A 32 -1.48 -9.88 16.47
C HIS A 32 -2.09 -11.26 16.68
N SER A 33 -2.07 -12.13 15.66
CA SER A 33 -2.62 -13.48 15.77
C SER A 33 -1.89 -14.33 16.82
N LYS A 34 -0.60 -14.09 17.06
CA LYS A 34 0.20 -14.82 18.06
C LYS A 34 0.15 -14.23 19.46
N LYS A 35 0.08 -12.91 19.59
CA LYS A 35 0.20 -12.23 20.90
C LYS A 35 -1.13 -11.79 21.50
N MET A 36 -2.15 -11.52 20.68
CA MET A 36 -3.45 -11.08 21.17
C MET A 36 -4.23 -12.26 21.77
N LYS A 37 -4.73 -12.08 23.00
CA LYS A 37 -5.51 -13.10 23.73
C LYS A 37 -6.98 -12.72 23.92
N SER A 38 -7.29 -11.42 23.80
CA SER A 38 -8.63 -10.90 24.09
C SER A 38 -9.51 -10.87 22.85
N LYS A 39 -10.78 -11.21 23.03
CA LYS A 39 -11.81 -10.93 22.03
C LYS A 39 -12.14 -9.44 22.07
N LEU A 40 -12.19 -8.81 20.91
CA LEU A 40 -12.65 -7.44 20.74
C LEU A 40 -13.99 -7.48 20.03
N LEU A 41 -15.03 -6.88 20.61
CA LEU A 41 -16.41 -6.91 20.08
C LEU A 41 -16.91 -8.35 19.77
N GLY A 42 -16.49 -9.33 20.58
CA GLY A 42 -16.83 -10.75 20.37
C GLY A 42 -16.00 -11.47 19.30
N ILE A 43 -15.16 -10.76 18.54
CA ILE A 43 -14.36 -11.32 17.44
C ILE A 43 -13.10 -11.97 18.01
N ALA A 44 -12.79 -13.21 17.60
CA ALA A 44 -11.58 -13.91 18.04
C ALA A 44 -10.29 -13.26 17.46
N PRO A 45 -9.15 -13.29 18.18
CA PRO A 45 -7.89 -12.69 17.73
C PRO A 45 -7.43 -13.06 16.31
N ILE A 46 -7.65 -14.31 15.89
CA ILE A 46 -7.32 -14.75 14.53
C ILE A 46 -8.13 -14.01 13.46
N HIS A 47 -9.43 -13.81 13.67
CA HIS A 47 -10.28 -13.08 12.72
C HIS A 47 -9.96 -11.58 12.72
N GLN A 48 -9.59 -11.00 13.88
CA GLN A 48 -9.08 -9.63 13.95
C GLN A 48 -7.82 -9.47 13.10
N SER A 49 -6.93 -10.47 13.09
CA SER A 49 -5.70 -10.44 12.29
C SER A 49 -5.98 -10.41 10.78
N TYR A 50 -7.01 -11.10 10.30
CA TYR A 50 -7.45 -11.00 8.90
C TYR A 50 -7.96 -9.59 8.58
N GLY A 51 -8.66 -8.95 9.52
CA GLY A 51 -9.06 -7.54 9.40
C GLY A 51 -7.87 -6.60 9.25
N ILE A 52 -6.80 -6.79 10.03
CA ILE A 52 -5.56 -5.99 9.93
C ILE A 52 -4.93 -6.15 8.55
N LEU A 53 -4.80 -7.38 8.04
CA LEU A 53 -4.24 -7.62 6.72
C LEU A 53 -5.10 -7.02 5.60
N MET A 54 -6.43 -7.21 5.68
CA MET A 54 -7.38 -6.64 4.72
C MET A 54 -7.29 -5.11 4.70
N MET A 55 -7.18 -4.46 5.86
CA MET A 55 -6.98 -3.02 5.96
C MET A 55 -5.72 -2.56 5.21
N GLY A 56 -4.61 -3.30 5.34
CA GLY A 56 -3.39 -3.03 4.59
C GLY A 56 -3.58 -3.11 3.08
N ILE A 57 -4.29 -4.14 2.59
CA ILE A 57 -4.58 -4.31 1.16
C ILE A 57 -5.47 -3.18 0.64
N ILE A 58 -6.54 -2.82 1.35
CA ILE A 58 -7.44 -1.74 0.98
C ILE A 58 -6.68 -0.40 0.96
N LEU A 59 -5.88 -0.14 2.00
CA LEU A 59 -5.09 1.08 2.10
C LEU A 59 -4.08 1.20 0.94
N THR A 60 -3.40 0.10 0.58
CA THR A 60 -2.55 0.06 -0.61
C THR A 60 -3.33 0.47 -1.86
N GLY A 61 -4.53 -0.08 -2.07
CA GLY A 61 -5.39 0.27 -3.20
C GLY A 61 -5.77 1.76 -3.21
N VAL A 62 -6.21 2.29 -2.06
CA VAL A 62 -6.57 3.72 -1.90
C VAL A 62 -5.37 4.63 -2.19
N LEU A 63 -4.18 4.29 -1.68
CA LEU A 63 -2.98 5.08 -1.91
C LEU A 63 -2.55 5.06 -3.37
N LEU A 64 -2.53 3.89 -4.01
CA LEU A 64 -2.20 3.80 -5.44
C LEU A 64 -3.20 4.55 -6.30
N PHE A 65 -4.50 4.44 -6.00
CA PHE A 65 -5.56 5.18 -6.68
C PHE A 65 -5.39 6.70 -6.52
N GLY A 66 -5.18 7.18 -5.29
CA GLY A 66 -5.00 8.61 -5.02
C GLY A 66 -3.73 9.19 -5.64
N LEU A 67 -2.61 8.47 -5.56
CA LEU A 67 -1.30 8.92 -6.09
C LEU A 67 -1.20 8.91 -7.61
N THR A 68 -2.15 8.28 -8.29
CA THR A 68 -2.23 8.19 -9.75
C THR A 68 -3.44 8.95 -10.33
N ASN A 69 -4.12 9.76 -9.52
CA ASN A 69 -5.36 10.46 -9.92
C ASN A 69 -6.39 9.50 -10.55
N GLY A 70 -6.66 8.40 -9.84
CA GLY A 70 -7.53 7.33 -10.32
C GLY A 70 -6.99 6.58 -11.53
N PHE A 71 -5.67 6.32 -11.55
CA PHE A 71 -4.95 5.68 -12.65
C PHE A 71 -4.93 6.46 -13.98
N ASN A 72 -5.40 7.72 -13.99
CA ASN A 72 -5.31 8.59 -15.18
C ASN A 72 -3.92 9.21 -15.36
N GLY A 73 -3.05 9.08 -14.35
CA GLY A 73 -1.78 9.78 -14.32
C GLY A 73 -1.93 11.19 -13.75
N VAL A 74 -0.82 11.71 -13.22
CA VAL A 74 -0.71 13.10 -12.77
C VAL A 74 0.34 13.78 -13.64
N GLU A 75 0.05 14.99 -14.13
CA GLU A 75 1.05 15.79 -14.83
C GLU A 75 2.26 16.03 -13.94
N ILE A 76 3.44 15.76 -14.48
CA ILE A 76 4.69 15.85 -13.74
C ILE A 76 5.25 17.25 -14.00
N PRO A 77 5.47 18.08 -12.95
CA PRO A 77 6.11 19.37 -13.11
C PRO A 77 7.48 19.24 -13.79
N LYS A 78 7.85 20.23 -14.61
CA LYS A 78 9.08 20.21 -15.43
C LYS A 78 10.35 20.00 -14.60
N GLU A 79 10.37 20.49 -13.37
CA GLU A 79 11.48 20.36 -12.44
C GLU A 79 11.80 18.90 -12.08
N TYR A 80 10.84 18.00 -12.25
CA TYR A 80 10.97 16.58 -11.98
C TYR A 80 11.22 15.73 -13.23
N GLU A 81 11.24 16.32 -14.43
CA GLU A 81 11.57 15.62 -15.68
C GLU A 81 12.98 15.02 -15.63
N ILE A 82 13.93 15.73 -15.02
CA ILE A 82 15.30 15.27 -14.78
C ILE A 82 15.32 13.94 -14.01
N MET A 83 14.38 13.73 -13.06
CA MET A 83 14.30 12.50 -12.27
C MET A 83 13.72 11.31 -13.04
N ILE A 84 13.09 11.55 -14.19
CA ILE A 84 12.54 10.52 -15.07
C ILE A 84 13.30 10.41 -16.41
N GLY A 85 14.43 11.12 -16.54
CA GLY A 85 15.30 11.08 -17.71
C GLY A 85 14.71 11.78 -18.95
N LYS A 86 13.86 12.79 -18.73
CA LYS A 86 13.41 13.75 -19.75
C LYS A 86 14.07 15.10 -19.51
#